data_AF-A0A934YNZ3-F1
#
_entry.id   AF-A0A934YNZ3-F1
#
_cell.length_a   1.000
_cell.length_b   1.000
_cell.length_c   1.000
_cell.angle_alpha   90.00
_cell.angle_beta   90.00
_cell.angle_gamma   90.00
#
_symmetry.space_group_name_H-M   'P 1'
#
loop_
_entity.id
_entity.type
_entity.pdbx_description
1 polymer ?
#
loop_
_entity_poly.entity_id
_entity_poly.type
_entity_poly.pdbx_seq_one_letter_code
_entity_poly.pdbx_strand_id
1 'polypeptide(L)'
;MRSSLVAPVVLVAGLLSLAVACAVTPARVPSLTAPDPRAAPVGAPLELASSGPPSTAFVPARGASGRDADEDGTPDSADRCPDAPEDRDGFQDEDGCPDPDNDQDGIPDVDDMCPNEPEDRDGWLDADGCPDPDNDKDGVPDIEDHCPIEPGPRGNRGCPSQSRPAAP
;
A
#
# COMPACT_ATOMS: atom_id res chain seq x y z
N MET A 1 -12.52 5.51 67.70
CA MET A 1 -13.39 6.60 67.22
C MET A 1 -13.22 6.63 65.70
N ARG A 2 -14.05 5.86 64.99
CA ARG A 2 -15.17 6.37 64.18
C ARG A 2 -14.72 7.45 63.18
N SER A 3 -14.58 7.07 61.91
CA SER A 3 -15.40 7.64 60.85
C SER A 3 -15.11 6.94 59.53
N SER A 4 -15.93 5.94 59.24
CA SER A 4 -16.21 5.46 57.90
C SER A 4 -16.89 6.58 57.11
N LEU A 5 -16.28 6.99 55.99
CA LEU A 5 -16.96 7.76 54.96
C LEU A 5 -17.01 6.88 53.71
N VAL A 6 -18.13 6.20 53.59
CA VAL A 6 -18.57 5.46 52.42
C VAL A 6 -18.97 6.51 51.38
N ALA A 7 -18.24 6.60 50.28
CA ALA A 7 -18.63 7.43 49.15
C ALA A 7 -19.79 6.74 48.38
N PRO A 8 -20.78 7.50 47.91
CA PRO A 8 -21.94 6.92 47.24
C PRO A 8 -21.59 6.39 45.85
N VAL A 9 -22.02 5.15 45.63
CA VAL A 9 -22.11 4.47 44.33
C VAL A 9 -22.99 5.32 43.41
N VAL A 10 -22.39 6.02 42.45
CA VAL A 10 -23.13 6.66 41.36
C VAL A 10 -23.42 5.58 40.32
N LEU A 11 -24.61 5.01 40.43
CA LEU A 11 -25.23 4.13 39.47
C LEU A 11 -25.51 4.92 38.18
N VAL A 12 -24.61 4.83 37.20
CA VAL A 12 -24.88 5.37 35.85
C VAL A 12 -25.68 4.32 35.09
N ALA A 13 -27.00 4.52 35.07
CA ALA A 13 -27.93 3.71 34.33
C ALA A 13 -27.81 3.98 32.83
N GLY A 14 -27.60 2.90 32.05
CA GLY A 14 -28.23 2.65 30.76
C GLY A 14 -28.14 3.73 29.68
N LEU A 15 -27.17 3.58 28.77
CA LEU A 15 -27.38 3.94 27.37
C LEU A 15 -27.28 2.67 26.53
N LEU A 16 -28.47 2.16 26.24
CA LEU A 16 -28.80 1.12 25.28
C LEU A 16 -28.39 1.62 23.88
N SER A 17 -27.13 1.41 23.49
CA SER A 17 -26.70 1.63 22.11
C SER A 17 -27.26 0.51 21.24
N LEU A 18 -28.20 0.88 20.37
CA LEU A 18 -28.76 0.07 19.31
C LEU A 18 -27.64 -0.69 18.57
N ALA A 19 -27.67 -2.02 18.68
CA ALA A 19 -26.97 -2.87 17.73
C ALA A 19 -27.62 -2.68 16.36
N VAL A 20 -27.03 -1.83 15.53
CA VAL A 20 -27.30 -1.80 14.09
C VAL A 20 -26.72 -3.08 13.53
N ALA A 21 -27.59 -4.08 13.34
CA ALA A 21 -27.26 -5.26 12.58
C ALA A 21 -27.06 -4.84 11.12
N CYS A 22 -25.80 -4.59 10.74
CA CYS A 22 -25.41 -4.59 9.34
C CYS A 22 -25.62 -6.02 8.83
N ALA A 23 -26.75 -6.25 8.15
CA ALA A 23 -26.97 -7.44 7.37
C ALA A 23 -25.93 -7.47 6.25
N VAL A 24 -24.84 -8.21 6.48
CA VAL A 24 -23.87 -8.57 5.45
C VAL A 24 -24.59 -9.49 4.46
N THR A 25 -25.15 -8.91 3.42
CA THR A 25 -25.56 -9.68 2.25
C THR A 25 -24.29 -10.22 1.60
N PRO A 26 -24.14 -11.54 1.38
CA PRO A 26 -23.03 -12.06 0.60
C PRO A 26 -23.19 -11.55 -0.84
N ALA A 27 -22.36 -10.59 -1.23
CA ALA A 27 -22.20 -10.20 -2.62
C ALA A 27 -21.65 -11.43 -3.36
N ARG A 28 -22.52 -12.07 -4.13
CA ARG A 28 -22.17 -13.14 -5.05
C ARG A 28 -21.36 -12.51 -6.18
N VAL A 29 -20.03 -12.53 -6.04
CA VAL A 29 -19.11 -12.09 -7.09
C VAL A 29 -19.36 -12.93 -8.36
N PRO A 30 -19.62 -12.31 -9.52
CA PRO A 30 -19.63 -13.03 -10.77
C PRO A 30 -18.22 -13.58 -11.03
N SER A 31 -18.15 -14.88 -11.29
CA SER A 31 -16.93 -15.58 -11.66
C SER A 31 -16.38 -15.00 -12.96
N LEU A 32 -15.43 -14.07 -12.83
CA LEU A 32 -14.66 -13.55 -13.96
C LEU A 32 -13.70 -14.65 -14.39
N THR A 33 -14.12 -15.38 -15.41
CA THR A 33 -13.25 -16.28 -16.15
C THR A 33 -12.21 -15.41 -16.85
N ALA A 34 -10.94 -15.56 -16.46
CA ALA A 34 -9.82 -14.88 -17.10
C ALA A 34 -9.79 -15.22 -18.60
N PRO A 35 -9.54 -14.24 -19.49
CA PRO A 35 -9.38 -14.51 -20.91
C PRO A 35 -8.05 -15.26 -21.19
N ASP A 36 -8.16 -16.31 -22.00
CA ASP A 36 -7.06 -17.14 -22.51
C ASP A 36 -5.96 -16.30 -23.20
N PRO A 37 -4.67 -16.42 -22.83
CA PRO A 37 -3.57 -15.64 -23.42
C PRO A 37 -3.07 -16.19 -24.77
N ARG A 38 -3.84 -16.99 -25.51
CA ARG A 38 -3.35 -17.73 -26.70
C ARG A 38 -4.20 -17.58 -27.96
N ALA A 39 -4.54 -16.35 -28.33
CA ALA A 39 -5.11 -16.05 -29.65
C ALA A 39 -4.29 -14.97 -30.37
N ALA A 40 -3.13 -15.36 -30.91
CA ALA A 40 -2.42 -14.57 -31.91
C ALA A 40 -3.06 -14.82 -33.29
N PRO A 41 -3.49 -13.79 -34.05
CA PRO A 41 -3.83 -13.97 -35.44
C PRO A 41 -2.55 -14.07 -36.29
N VAL A 42 -2.32 -15.27 -36.81
CA VAL A 42 -1.40 -15.52 -37.92
C VAL A 42 -2.01 -14.97 -39.22
N GLY A 43 -1.26 -14.09 -39.88
CA GLY A 43 -1.30 -13.95 -41.34
C GLY A 43 -2.08 -12.76 -41.90
N ALA A 44 -1.34 -11.72 -42.30
CA ALA A 44 -1.72 -10.90 -43.45
C ALA A 44 -0.47 -10.69 -44.34
N PRO A 45 -0.61 -10.81 -45.67
CA PRO A 45 0.53 -10.86 -46.59
C PRO A 45 1.18 -9.50 -46.78
N LEU A 46 2.50 -9.55 -46.97
CA LEU A 46 3.32 -8.48 -47.52
C LEU A 46 2.87 -8.19 -48.96
N GLU A 47 2.01 -7.21 -49.15
CA GLU A 47 1.76 -6.63 -50.48
C GLU A 47 2.51 -5.31 -50.61
N LEU A 48 3.55 -5.41 -51.43
CA LEU A 48 4.39 -4.33 -51.94
C LEU A 48 3.62 -3.57 -53.03
N ALA A 49 3.20 -2.33 -52.75
CA ALA A 49 2.75 -1.41 -53.79
C ALA A 49 3.29 0.01 -53.54
N SER A 50 4.42 0.27 -54.20
CA SER A 50 4.96 1.60 -54.44
C SER A 50 4.17 2.27 -55.56
N SER A 51 3.45 3.34 -55.22
CA SER A 51 3.06 4.38 -56.19
C SER A 51 2.69 5.66 -55.43
N GLY A 52 3.69 6.41 -54.99
CA GLY A 52 3.50 7.76 -54.51
C GLY A 52 3.22 8.73 -55.66
N PRO A 53 2.32 9.73 -55.50
CA PRO A 53 2.27 10.87 -56.40
C PRO A 53 3.41 11.85 -56.09
N PRO A 54 4.13 12.40 -57.08
CA PRO A 54 5.00 13.53 -56.88
C PRO A 54 4.15 14.80 -56.91
N SER A 55 3.72 15.31 -55.76
CA SER A 55 3.14 16.66 -55.70
C SER A 55 3.34 17.28 -54.33
N THR A 56 4.20 18.28 -54.37
CA THR A 56 4.51 19.38 -53.45
C THR A 56 3.29 19.97 -52.73
N ALA A 57 2.68 19.20 -51.82
CA ALA A 57 2.10 19.78 -50.62
C ALA A 57 3.20 19.76 -49.57
N PHE A 58 3.87 20.90 -49.42
CA PHE A 58 4.61 21.22 -48.21
C PHE A 58 3.58 21.31 -47.07
N VAL A 59 3.15 20.14 -46.58
CA VAL A 59 2.66 20.05 -45.22
C VAL A 59 3.86 20.49 -44.40
N PRO A 60 3.78 21.54 -43.56
CA PRO A 60 4.86 21.75 -42.61
C PRO A 60 5.02 20.41 -41.92
N ALA A 61 6.22 19.84 -41.97
CA ALA A 61 6.58 18.81 -41.02
C ALA A 61 6.32 19.46 -39.67
N ARG A 62 5.15 19.19 -39.08
CA ARG A 62 4.93 19.32 -37.65
C ARG A 62 6.10 18.52 -37.11
N GLY A 63 7.10 19.25 -36.59
CA GLY A 63 8.35 18.65 -36.19
C GLY A 63 8.06 17.45 -35.30
N ALA A 64 9.00 16.51 -35.25
CA ALA A 64 9.08 15.55 -34.18
C ALA A 64 9.32 16.28 -32.84
N SER A 65 8.39 17.13 -32.44
CA SER A 65 8.19 17.52 -31.06
C SER A 65 7.82 16.24 -30.36
N GLY A 66 8.57 15.90 -29.30
CA GLY A 66 8.29 14.76 -28.45
C GLY A 66 6.79 14.63 -28.23
N ARG A 67 6.25 13.52 -28.71
CA ARG A 67 4.91 13.10 -28.31
C ARG A 67 5.01 12.75 -26.82
N ASP A 68 3.91 12.97 -26.14
CA ASP A 68 3.71 12.77 -24.72
C ASP A 68 2.24 12.32 -24.66
N ALA A 69 2.02 11.02 -24.56
CA ALA A 69 0.75 10.37 -24.85
C ALA A 69 -0.20 10.35 -23.65
N ASP A 70 0.32 10.33 -22.44
CA ASP A 70 -0.44 10.47 -21.19
C ASP A 70 -0.40 11.90 -20.60
N GLU A 71 0.31 12.81 -21.25
CA GLU A 71 0.37 14.25 -20.95
C GLU A 71 0.99 14.55 -19.59
N ASP A 72 1.93 13.71 -19.13
CA ASP A 72 2.59 13.87 -17.84
C ASP A 72 3.79 14.84 -17.88
N GLY A 73 4.26 15.22 -19.07
CA GLY A 73 5.39 16.12 -19.30
C GLY A 73 6.70 15.42 -19.67
N THR A 74 6.72 14.10 -19.72
CA THR A 74 7.80 13.23 -20.20
C THR A 74 7.50 12.84 -21.64
N PRO A 75 8.42 13.06 -22.60
CA PRO A 75 8.15 12.64 -23.96
C PRO A 75 8.19 11.10 -24.08
N ASP A 76 7.31 10.48 -24.87
CA ASP A 76 7.19 9.03 -25.14
C ASP A 76 8.54 8.32 -25.40
N SER A 77 9.54 9.06 -25.90
CA SER A 77 10.88 8.54 -26.18
C SER A 77 11.78 8.37 -24.96
N ALA A 78 11.46 9.04 -23.86
CA ALA A 78 12.16 9.04 -22.58
C ALA A 78 11.30 8.45 -21.44
N ASP A 79 10.00 8.33 -21.68
CA ASP A 79 9.00 7.75 -20.79
C ASP A 79 9.02 6.21 -20.81
N ARG A 80 9.10 5.59 -19.63
CA ARG A 80 9.04 4.13 -19.46
C ARG A 80 7.62 3.58 -19.45
N CYS A 81 6.63 4.42 -19.16
CA CYS A 81 5.21 4.10 -19.10
C CYS A 81 4.37 5.04 -19.99
N PRO A 82 4.53 5.06 -21.33
CA PRO A 82 3.93 6.07 -22.22
C PRO A 82 2.39 6.18 -22.28
N ASP A 83 1.68 5.32 -21.56
CA ASP A 83 0.21 5.30 -21.50
C ASP A 83 -0.30 5.52 -20.05
N ALA A 84 0.58 5.80 -19.08
CA ALA A 84 0.27 5.89 -17.67
C ALA A 84 1.05 7.06 -17.05
N PRO A 85 0.37 8.14 -16.66
CA PRO A 85 1.03 9.36 -16.24
C PRO A 85 1.72 9.19 -14.88
N GLU A 86 2.93 9.74 -14.78
CA GLU A 86 3.69 9.96 -13.55
C GLU A 86 2.89 10.62 -12.41
N ASP A 87 3.05 10.17 -11.16
CA ASP A 87 2.36 10.67 -9.97
C ASP A 87 3.16 11.66 -9.11
N ARG A 88 4.40 11.99 -9.49
CA ARG A 88 5.18 13.16 -9.00
C ARG A 88 5.09 13.40 -7.49
N ASP A 89 5.32 12.37 -6.71
CA ASP A 89 5.29 12.42 -5.25
C ASP A 89 6.69 12.61 -4.63
N GLY A 90 7.74 12.66 -5.47
CA GLY A 90 9.13 12.79 -5.07
C GLY A 90 9.90 11.47 -5.05
N PHE A 91 9.25 10.36 -5.44
CA PHE A 91 9.86 9.07 -5.65
C PHE A 91 9.90 8.76 -7.15
N GLN A 92 11.10 8.50 -7.67
CA GLN A 92 11.33 8.06 -9.06
C GLN A 92 10.70 8.89 -10.21
N ASP A 93 10.19 10.11 -9.95
CA ASP A 93 9.62 11.13 -10.87
C ASP A 93 10.30 11.38 -12.25
N GLU A 94 11.51 10.86 -12.48
CA GLU A 94 12.32 11.10 -13.68
C GLU A 94 12.12 10.03 -14.76
N ASP A 95 11.41 8.94 -14.48
CA ASP A 95 11.28 7.81 -15.40
C ASP A 95 9.94 7.75 -16.15
N GLY A 96 8.97 8.59 -15.77
CA GLY A 96 7.67 8.74 -16.43
C GLY A 96 6.70 7.63 -16.06
N CYS A 97 6.95 6.88 -15.00
CA CYS A 97 6.06 5.83 -14.53
C CYS A 97 5.45 6.23 -13.18
N PRO A 98 4.13 6.05 -13.00
CA PRO A 98 3.55 6.20 -11.67
C PRO A 98 4.07 5.11 -10.74
N ASP A 99 4.42 5.50 -9.53
CA ASP A 99 4.85 4.63 -8.44
C ASP A 99 3.80 4.69 -7.31
N PRO A 100 2.68 3.95 -7.41
CA PRO A 100 1.57 4.05 -6.44
C PRO A 100 1.82 3.32 -5.11
N ASP A 101 2.99 2.70 -4.95
CA ASP A 101 3.49 1.96 -3.78
C ASP A 101 5.03 1.95 -3.88
N ASN A 102 5.64 2.99 -3.31
CA ASN A 102 7.04 3.32 -3.50
C ASN A 102 8.00 2.28 -2.90
N ASP A 103 7.69 1.72 -1.73
CA ASP A 103 8.53 0.72 -1.07
C ASP A 103 8.13 -0.73 -1.35
N GLN A 104 7.04 -0.92 -2.11
CA GLN A 104 6.58 -2.19 -2.63
C GLN A 104 6.16 -3.16 -1.54
N ASP A 105 5.69 -2.64 -0.41
CA ASP A 105 5.18 -3.45 0.68
C ASP A 105 3.75 -3.95 0.44
N GLY A 106 3.05 -3.43 -0.57
CA GLY A 106 1.68 -3.78 -0.96
C GLY A 106 0.58 -2.89 -0.41
N ILE A 107 0.94 -1.81 0.31
CA ILE A 107 0.05 -0.75 0.78
C ILE A 107 0.31 0.48 -0.10
N PRO A 108 -0.73 1.02 -0.78
CA PRO A 108 -0.53 2.20 -1.61
C PRO A 108 -0.06 3.42 -0.79
N ASP A 109 0.79 4.29 -1.36
CA ASP A 109 1.36 5.45 -0.64
C ASP A 109 0.30 6.39 -0.02
N VAL A 110 -0.91 6.39 -0.58
CA VAL A 110 -2.04 7.17 -0.08
C VAL A 110 -2.63 6.65 1.23
N ASP A 111 -2.43 5.36 1.51
CA ASP A 111 -2.91 4.64 2.69
C ASP A 111 -1.75 4.24 3.63
N ASP A 112 -0.50 4.40 3.20
CA ASP A 112 0.73 4.11 3.93
C ASP A 112 1.21 5.29 4.80
N MET A 113 1.51 5.05 6.08
CA MET A 113 2.10 6.04 6.98
C MET A 113 3.61 6.22 6.79
N CYS A 114 4.28 5.23 6.21
CA CYS A 114 5.69 5.20 5.90
C CYS A 114 5.95 4.86 4.42
N PRO A 115 5.57 5.74 3.45
CA PRO A 115 5.63 5.47 2.00
C PRO A 115 7.00 5.21 1.38
N ASN A 116 8.06 5.00 2.17
CA ASN A 116 9.40 4.74 1.70
C ASN A 116 10.11 3.69 2.59
N GLU A 117 9.41 3.11 3.57
CA GLU A 117 9.96 2.16 4.52
C GLU A 117 9.03 0.94 4.57
N PRO A 118 9.44 -0.18 3.96
CA PRO A 118 8.52 -1.29 3.78
C PRO A 118 8.13 -1.94 5.10
N GLU A 119 6.85 -2.24 5.25
CA GLU A 119 6.26 -3.03 6.33
C GLU A 119 6.94 -4.41 6.50
N ASP A 120 7.19 -4.85 7.75
CA ASP A 120 7.84 -6.12 8.08
C ASP A 120 6.87 -7.30 8.32
N ARG A 121 5.56 -7.04 8.34
CA ARG A 121 4.46 -8.01 8.31
C ARG A 121 4.61 -9.14 9.33
N ASP A 122 4.81 -8.78 10.59
CA ASP A 122 4.99 -9.73 11.68
C ASP A 122 3.69 -10.05 12.45
N GLY A 123 2.58 -9.39 12.07
CA GLY A 123 1.27 -9.53 12.71
C GLY A 123 0.98 -8.42 13.73
N TRP A 124 1.87 -7.45 13.87
CA TRP A 124 1.71 -6.26 14.70
C TRP A 124 1.60 -5.03 13.80
N LEU A 125 0.47 -4.33 13.91
CA LEU A 125 0.20 -3.07 13.19
C LEU A 125 0.42 -3.06 11.66
N ASP A 126 0.61 -4.21 10.99
CA ASP A 126 0.79 -4.42 9.54
C ASP A 126 -0.10 -3.62 8.55
N ALA A 127 -1.14 -2.94 9.02
CA ALA A 127 -2.07 -2.17 8.21
C ALA A 127 -1.76 -0.66 8.17
N ASP A 128 -0.78 -0.17 8.93
CA ASP A 128 -0.33 1.22 8.84
C ASP A 128 0.83 1.43 7.86
N GLY A 129 1.46 0.35 7.39
CA GLY A 129 2.54 0.38 6.40
C GLY A 129 3.89 0.79 6.97
N CYS A 130 4.00 0.89 8.30
CA CYS A 130 5.25 1.25 8.94
C CYS A 130 5.90 0.03 9.58
N PRO A 131 7.20 -0.23 9.33
CA PRO A 131 7.90 -1.29 10.03
C PRO A 131 7.95 -1.02 11.53
N ASP A 132 7.61 -2.03 12.32
CA ASP A 132 7.67 -1.98 13.78
C ASP A 132 8.80 -2.90 14.30
N PRO A 133 10.06 -2.42 14.38
CA PRO A 133 11.19 -3.27 14.75
C PRO A 133 11.31 -3.58 16.26
N ASP A 134 10.44 -2.99 17.09
CA ASP A 134 10.38 -3.15 18.56
C ASP A 134 8.93 -2.90 19.02
N ASN A 135 8.08 -3.89 18.79
CA ASN A 135 6.64 -3.86 18.99
C ASN A 135 6.21 -3.45 20.41
N ASP A 136 6.96 -3.88 21.43
CA ASP A 136 6.66 -3.62 22.84
C ASP A 136 7.42 -2.42 23.44
N LYS A 137 8.39 -1.88 22.69
CA LYS A 137 9.14 -0.65 22.96
C LYS A 137 10.01 -0.76 24.21
N ASP A 138 10.55 -1.94 24.48
CA ASP A 138 11.46 -2.20 25.60
C ASP A 138 12.94 -1.88 25.28
N GLY A 139 13.26 -1.66 24.00
CA GLY A 139 14.60 -1.38 23.48
C GLY A 139 15.39 -2.61 23.04
N VAL A 140 14.76 -3.78 22.98
CA VAL A 140 15.23 -5.02 22.34
C VAL A 140 14.45 -5.19 21.03
N PRO A 141 15.12 -5.21 19.86
CA PRO A 141 14.41 -5.42 18.60
C PRO A 141 13.70 -6.76 18.54
N ASP A 142 12.58 -6.88 17.83
CA ASP A 142 11.76 -8.11 17.76
C ASP A 142 12.55 -9.33 17.26
N ILE A 143 13.53 -9.12 16.39
CA ILE A 143 14.46 -10.16 15.92
C ILE A 143 15.37 -10.74 17.03
N GLU A 144 15.58 -9.99 18.10
CA GLU A 144 16.37 -10.35 19.29
C GLU A 144 15.49 -10.63 20.52
N ASP A 145 14.19 -10.34 20.45
CA ASP A 145 13.22 -10.49 21.52
C ASP A 145 12.59 -11.89 21.54
N HIS A 146 12.58 -12.54 22.71
CA HIS A 146 11.90 -13.81 22.90
C HIS A 146 10.41 -13.66 23.24
N CYS A 147 9.99 -12.44 23.57
CA CYS A 147 8.66 -12.02 23.96
C CYS A 147 8.25 -10.71 23.24
N PRO A 148 8.14 -10.69 21.89
CA PRO A 148 7.99 -9.46 21.08
C PRO A 148 6.81 -8.52 21.43
N ILE A 149 5.83 -8.98 22.21
CA ILE A 149 4.64 -8.20 22.57
C ILE A 149 4.52 -7.96 24.09
N GLU A 150 5.56 -8.27 24.86
CA GLU A 150 5.55 -8.17 26.32
C GLU A 150 6.87 -7.59 26.86
N PRO A 151 6.87 -6.32 27.30
CA PRO A 151 8.12 -5.61 27.64
C PRO A 151 8.95 -6.30 28.70
N GLY A 152 10.26 -6.31 28.51
CA GLY A 152 11.22 -6.78 29.48
C GLY A 152 12.56 -6.06 29.43
N PRO A 153 13.55 -6.57 30.17
CA PRO A 153 14.90 -6.04 30.09
C PRO A 153 15.71 -6.81 29.04
N ARG A 154 16.61 -6.10 28.34
CA ARG A 154 17.66 -6.73 27.50
C ARG A 154 18.41 -7.87 28.21
N GLY A 155 18.60 -7.78 29.53
CA GLY A 155 19.24 -8.82 30.33
C GLY A 155 18.49 -10.17 30.38
N ASN A 156 17.20 -10.19 30.01
CA ASN A 156 16.35 -11.38 29.95
C ASN A 156 15.82 -11.67 28.53
N ARG A 157 16.50 -11.16 27.48
CA ARG A 157 16.09 -11.31 26.08
C ARG A 157 14.66 -10.81 25.83
N GLY A 158 14.38 -9.59 26.31
CA GLY A 158 13.10 -8.91 26.15
C GLY A 158 11.92 -9.49 26.93
N CYS A 159 12.07 -10.68 27.51
CA CYS A 159 10.99 -11.24 28.31
C CYS A 159 10.86 -10.62 29.71
N PRO A 160 9.63 -10.50 30.24
CA PRO A 160 9.40 -10.06 31.62
C PRO A 160 10.19 -10.92 32.60
N SER A 161 10.75 -10.29 33.62
CA SER A 161 11.26 -11.03 34.76
C SER A 161 10.08 -11.79 35.35
N GLN A 162 10.19 -13.12 35.47
CA GLN A 162 9.23 -14.00 36.15
C GLN A 162 9.08 -13.55 37.60
N SER A 163 8.38 -12.44 37.84
CA SER A 163 7.96 -12.03 39.15
C SER A 163 6.88 -13.04 39.50
N ARG A 164 7.36 -14.09 40.17
CA ARG A 164 6.63 -15.04 41.01
C ARG A 164 5.15 -14.65 41.10
N PRO A 165 4.21 -15.51 40.68
CA PRO A 165 2.78 -15.18 40.67
C PRO A 165 2.43 -14.49 41.98
N ALA A 166 1.71 -13.36 41.88
CA ALA A 166 1.22 -12.64 43.05
C ALA A 166 0.64 -13.68 44.02
N ALA A 167 1.33 -13.87 45.13
CA ALA A 167 1.02 -14.91 46.09
C ALA A 167 -0.44 -14.73 46.55
N PRO A 168 -1.23 -15.81 46.70
CA PRO A 168 -2.37 -15.76 47.60
C PRO A 168 -1.88 -15.58 49.05
#